data_AF-A0A7Y1T2S4-F1
#
_entry.id   AF-A0A7Y1T2S4-F1
#
_cell.length_a   1.000
_cell.length_b   1.000
_cell.length_c   1.000
_cell.angle_alpha   90.00
_cell.angle_beta   90.00
_cell.angle_gamma   90.00
#
_symmetry.space_group_name_H-M   'P 1'
#
loop_
_entity.id
_entity.type
_entity.pdbx_description
1 polymer ?
#
loop_
_entity_poly.entity_id
_entity_poly.type
_entity_poly.pdbx_seq_one_letter_code
_entity_poly.pdbx_strand_id
1 'polypeptide(L)'
;MHVLTTSTDSQSIDVIPRRSVSGVISLFVRNESTNVVTQYTSDQDWDTYEATFSGSEIEWQGSTLTFSEGQTYLTINNKYDLTEDTHYSFVVQDAIGKIFKGMMFCTDQTIDQSTNSYYQINKNQYVTHSADNEFIVL
;
A
#
# COMPACT_ATOMS: atom_id res chain seq x y z
N MET A 1 8.61 4.45 1.86
CA MET A 1 8.11 3.05 1.97
C MET A 1 6.68 3.15 2.44
N HIS A 2 5.74 2.45 1.79
CA HIS A 2 4.33 2.46 2.18
C HIS A 2 4.08 1.38 3.24
N VAL A 3 3.20 1.67 4.19
CA VAL A 3 2.76 0.70 5.20
C VAL A 3 1.29 0.45 4.96
N LEU A 4 0.93 -0.82 4.74
CA LEU A 4 -0.44 -1.27 4.53
C LEU A 4 -0.77 -2.34 5.57
N THR A 5 -2.06 -2.67 5.69
CA THR A 5 -2.58 -3.69 6.62
C THR A 5 -3.02 -4.94 5.84
N THR A 6 -3.40 -5.99 6.56
CA THR A 6 -4.05 -7.18 5.99
C THR A 6 -5.52 -6.94 5.62
N SER A 7 -6.01 -5.70 5.77
CA SER A 7 -7.38 -5.35 5.45
C SER A 7 -7.74 -5.65 3.99
N THR A 8 -8.89 -6.28 3.81
CA THR A 8 -9.51 -6.54 2.50
C THR A 8 -10.31 -5.34 1.98
N ASP A 9 -10.38 -4.26 2.75
CA ASP A 9 -10.89 -2.98 2.31
C ASP A 9 -9.89 -2.27 1.39
N SER A 10 -10.38 -1.24 0.70
CA SER A 10 -9.51 -0.44 -0.18
C SER A 10 -8.49 0.33 0.64
N GLN A 11 -7.23 0.29 0.21
CA GLN A 11 -6.11 1.00 0.80
C GLN A 11 -5.42 1.84 -0.29
N SER A 12 -4.81 2.95 0.12
CA SER A 12 -4.24 3.94 -0.80
C SER A 12 -2.71 3.94 -0.75
N ILE A 13 -2.05 4.05 -1.91
CA ILE A 13 -0.63 4.37 -2.00
C ILE A 13 -0.41 5.58 -2.91
N ASP A 14 0.35 6.55 -2.44
CA ASP A 14 0.72 7.74 -3.22
C ASP A 14 2.12 7.57 -3.80
N VAL A 15 2.24 7.65 -5.11
CA VAL A 15 3.52 7.52 -5.80
C VAL A 15 3.83 8.78 -6.57
N ILE A 16 5.11 9.06 -6.84
CA ILE A 16 5.51 10.17 -7.70
C ILE A 16 6.02 9.56 -9.01
N PRO A 17 5.19 9.52 -10.07
CA PRO A 17 5.61 8.96 -11.34
C PRO A 17 6.79 9.73 -11.93
N ARG A 18 7.68 9.02 -12.63
CA ARG A 18 8.82 9.66 -13.31
C ARG A 18 8.42 10.50 -14.53
N ARG A 19 7.19 10.32 -15.01
CA ARG A 19 6.57 11.01 -16.15
C ARG A 19 5.05 10.85 -16.06
N SER A 20 4.33 11.65 -16.83
CA SER A 20 2.89 11.50 -17.01
C SER A 20 2.52 10.10 -17.51
N VAL A 21 1.36 9.65 -17.06
CA VAL A 21 0.76 8.38 -17.44
C VAL A 21 0.29 8.45 -18.89
N SER A 22 0.47 7.37 -19.64
CA SER A 22 -0.10 7.22 -20.98
C SER A 22 -0.74 5.85 -21.14
N GLY A 23 -2.06 5.84 -21.36
CA GLY A 23 -2.84 4.61 -21.52
C GLY A 23 -3.11 3.89 -20.20
N VAL A 24 -3.45 2.62 -20.31
CA VAL A 24 -3.80 1.73 -19.20
C VAL A 24 -2.65 1.62 -18.19
N ILE A 25 -2.96 1.77 -16.90
CA ILE A 25 -2.02 1.54 -15.81
C ILE A 25 -2.12 0.09 -15.34
N SER A 26 -0.97 -0.53 -15.08
CA SER A 26 -0.85 -1.82 -14.42
C SER A 26 0.08 -1.71 -13.22
N LEU A 27 -0.35 -2.31 -12.11
CA LEU A 27 0.43 -2.44 -10.88
C LEU A 27 0.85 -3.89 -10.70
N PHE A 28 2.15 -4.10 -10.48
CA PHE A 28 2.72 -5.41 -10.18
C PHE A 28 3.22 -5.37 -8.75
N VAL A 29 2.66 -6.20 -7.88
CA VAL A 29 3.08 -6.35 -6.49
C VAL A 29 3.76 -7.71 -6.35
N ARG A 30 4.99 -7.73 -5.84
CA ARG A 30 5.78 -8.94 -5.65
C ARG A 30 6.02 -9.17 -4.17
N ASN A 31 5.67 -10.35 -3.69
CA ASN A 31 6.07 -10.81 -2.36
C ASN A 31 7.57 -11.15 -2.38
N GLU A 32 8.37 -10.47 -1.57
CA GLU A 32 9.84 -10.65 -1.58
C GLU A 32 10.28 -11.95 -0.89
N SER A 33 9.43 -12.55 -0.06
CA SER A 33 9.72 -13.83 0.60
C SER A 33 9.42 -15.02 -0.31
N THR A 34 8.31 -14.98 -1.06
CA THR A 34 7.85 -16.10 -1.90
C THR A 34 8.16 -15.91 -3.38
N ASN A 35 8.59 -14.72 -3.79
CA ASN A 35 8.79 -14.32 -5.19
C ASN A 35 7.52 -14.36 -6.07
N VAL A 36 6.34 -14.52 -5.47
CA VAL A 36 5.05 -14.51 -6.18
C VAL A 36 4.71 -13.07 -6.58
N VAL A 37 4.24 -12.89 -7.82
CA VAL A 37 3.83 -11.60 -8.37
C VAL A 37 2.34 -11.60 -8.64
N THR A 38 1.63 -10.61 -8.09
CA THR A 38 0.22 -10.33 -8.34
C THR A 38 0.12 -9.10 -9.23
N GLN A 39 -0.64 -9.20 -10.31
CA GLN A 39 -0.92 -8.08 -11.21
C GLN A 39 -2.32 -7.53 -10.93
N TYR A 40 -2.41 -6.21 -10.83
CA TYR A 40 -3.64 -5.45 -10.80
C TYR A 40 -3.69 -4.56 -12.04
N THR A 41 -4.82 -4.53 -12.71
CA THR A 41 -5.05 -3.72 -13.92
C THR A 41 -6.25 -2.83 -13.71
N SER A 42 -6.17 -1.60 -14.18
CA SER A 42 -7.31 -0.70 -14.30
C SER A 42 -7.31 -0.10 -15.69
N ASP A 43 -8.46 -0.14 -16.36
CA ASP A 43 -8.64 0.65 -17.56
C ASP A 43 -8.50 2.13 -17.20
N GLN A 44 -7.72 2.86 -17.99
CA GLN A 44 -7.69 4.32 -17.91
C GLN A 44 -9.00 4.79 -18.53
N ASP A 45 -9.98 5.17 -17.71
CA ASP A 45 -11.11 5.92 -18.24
C ASP A 45 -10.62 7.34 -18.51
N TRP A 46 -10.53 7.71 -19.79
CA TRP A 46 -10.25 9.08 -20.18
C TRP A 46 -11.50 9.88 -19.84
N ASP A 47 -11.53 10.44 -18.63
CA ASP A 47 -12.55 11.43 -18.32
C ASP A 47 -12.22 12.68 -19.14
N THR A 48 -12.70 12.73 -20.38
CA THR A 48 -12.65 13.95 -21.19
C THR A 48 -13.64 14.92 -20.60
N TYR A 49 -13.27 15.57 -19.50
CA TYR A 49 -14.00 16.72 -18.98
C TYR A 49 -13.03 17.83 -18.58
N GLU A 50 -12.77 18.72 -19.55
CA GLU A 50 -12.39 20.10 -19.26
C GLU A 50 -13.51 20.75 -18.43
N ALA A 51 -13.39 20.78 -17.10
CA ALA A 51 -14.06 21.78 -16.29
C ALA A 51 -13.41 21.94 -14.90
N THR A 52 -12.80 23.11 -14.72
CA THR A 52 -12.66 23.91 -13.50
C THR A 52 -13.17 23.33 -12.16
N PHE A 53 -12.22 23.28 -11.22
CA PHE A 53 -12.33 23.35 -9.77
C PHE A 53 -13.67 23.87 -9.19
N SER A 54 -14.51 22.98 -8.66
CA SER A 54 -15.33 23.12 -7.44
C SER A 54 -16.54 22.19 -7.47
N GLY A 55 -16.68 21.37 -6.41
CA GLY A 55 -18.00 20.99 -5.91
C GLY A 55 -18.45 19.55 -6.12
N SER A 56 -18.28 18.76 -5.04
CA SER A 56 -19.12 17.65 -4.57
C SER A 56 -19.20 16.31 -5.34
N GLU A 57 -18.80 15.28 -4.58
CA GLU A 57 -19.19 13.86 -4.47
C GLU A 57 -19.82 13.14 -5.67
N ILE A 58 -19.12 12.10 -6.13
CA ILE A 58 -19.75 10.92 -6.73
C ILE A 58 -19.12 9.67 -6.10
N GLU A 59 -19.94 8.93 -5.37
CA GLU A 59 -19.66 7.61 -4.80
C GLU A 59 -20.36 6.57 -5.69
N TRP A 60 -19.63 5.63 -6.29
CA TRP A 60 -20.22 4.41 -6.84
C TRP A 60 -19.27 3.22 -6.74
N GLN A 61 -19.82 2.14 -6.18
CA GLN A 61 -19.16 0.93 -5.74
C GLN A 61 -18.66 0.08 -6.92
N GLY A 62 -17.38 -0.27 -6.87
CA GLY A 62 -16.71 -1.23 -7.74
C GLY A 62 -15.23 -1.18 -7.40
N SER A 63 -14.54 -2.31 -7.41
CA SER A 63 -13.10 -2.42 -7.15
C SER A 63 -12.29 -1.72 -8.25
N THR A 64 -12.32 -0.39 -8.23
CA THR A 64 -11.79 0.52 -9.23
C THR A 64 -10.60 1.27 -8.66
N LEU A 65 -9.44 1.18 -9.33
CA LEU A 65 -8.31 2.06 -9.05
C LEU A 65 -8.67 3.47 -9.53
N THR A 66 -8.88 4.40 -8.61
CA THR A 66 -9.07 5.82 -8.93
C THR A 66 -7.72 6.54 -8.88
N PHE A 67 -7.45 7.36 -9.90
CA PHE A 67 -6.27 8.22 -10.01
C PHE A 67 -6.71 9.67 -10.22
N SER A 68 -6.04 10.63 -9.60
CA SER A 68 -6.24 12.06 -9.86
C SER A 68 -4.92 12.65 -10.38
N GLU A 69 -4.91 13.12 -11.61
CA GLU A 69 -3.77 13.86 -12.18
C GLU A 69 -3.97 15.36 -11.88
N GLY A 70 -3.02 15.96 -11.15
CA GLY A 70 -3.12 17.36 -10.68
C GLY A 70 -2.57 17.60 -9.28
N GLN A 71 -2.30 16.53 -8.51
CA GLN A 71 -1.51 16.58 -7.28
C GLN A 71 -0.06 16.17 -7.58
N THR A 72 0.90 16.56 -6.73
CA THR A 72 2.33 16.20 -6.86
C THR A 72 2.59 14.67 -6.90
N TYR A 73 1.57 13.88 -6.59
CA TYR A 73 1.57 12.43 -6.52
C TYR A 73 0.37 11.83 -7.26
N LEU A 74 0.55 10.59 -7.70
CA LEU A 74 -0.43 9.67 -8.25
C LEU A 74 -0.92 8.76 -7.13
N THR A 75 -2.18 8.89 -6.72
CA THR A 75 -2.81 7.99 -5.74
C THR A 75 -3.33 6.74 -6.43
N ILE A 76 -3.02 5.56 -5.88
CA ILE A 76 -3.57 4.26 -6.28
C ILE A 76 -4.43 3.75 -5.13
N ASN A 77 -5.73 3.59 -5.35
CA ASN A 77 -6.66 3.02 -4.38
C ASN A 77 -7.01 1.58 -4.77
N ASN A 78 -6.62 0.58 -3.99
CA ASN A 78 -6.91 -0.81 -4.31
C ASN A 78 -7.21 -1.67 -3.09
N LYS A 79 -7.89 -2.79 -3.33
CA LYS A 79 -7.93 -3.90 -2.39
C LYS A 79 -6.73 -4.81 -2.63
N TYR A 80 -5.92 -5.01 -1.59
CA TYR A 80 -4.74 -5.84 -1.66
C TYR A 80 -4.95 -7.15 -0.92
N ASP A 81 -4.34 -8.21 -1.40
CA ASP A 81 -4.24 -9.49 -0.70
C ASP A 81 -2.81 -9.63 -0.18
N LEU A 82 -2.61 -9.21 1.08
CA LEU A 82 -1.30 -9.11 1.71
C LEU A 82 -1.24 -10.01 2.95
N THR A 83 -0.05 -10.52 3.21
CA THR A 83 0.28 -11.30 4.39
C THR A 83 1.00 -10.40 5.38
N GLU A 84 0.62 -10.47 6.65
CA GLU A 84 1.27 -9.71 7.72
C GLU A 84 2.78 -10.00 7.77
N ASP A 85 3.53 -9.04 8.31
CA ASP A 85 4.98 -9.09 8.51
C ASP A 85 5.79 -9.35 7.23
N THR A 86 5.22 -9.01 6.08
CA THR A 86 5.80 -9.32 4.78
C THR A 86 6.17 -8.05 4.00
N HIS A 87 7.34 -8.09 3.39
CA HIS A 87 7.82 -7.05 2.49
C HIS A 87 7.40 -7.37 1.05
N TYR A 88 6.95 -6.33 0.34
CA TYR A 88 6.65 -6.43 -1.07
C TYR A 88 7.36 -5.31 -1.83
N SER A 89 7.88 -5.63 -3.01
CA SER A 89 8.22 -4.62 -4.00
C SER A 89 7.03 -4.42 -4.93
N PHE A 90 6.89 -3.21 -5.46
CA PHE A 90 5.88 -2.98 -6.48
C PHE A 90 6.39 -2.10 -7.61
N VAL A 91 5.82 -2.33 -8.79
CA VAL A 91 6.13 -1.62 -10.02
C VAL A 91 4.83 -1.12 -10.61
N VAL A 92 4.79 0.18 -10.88
CA VAL A 92 3.71 0.78 -11.65
C VAL A 92 4.22 0.97 -13.08
N GLN A 93 3.45 0.51 -14.05
CA GLN A 93 3.73 0.70 -15.47
C GLN A 93 2.48 1.15 -16.21
N ASP A 94 2.70 1.84 -17.32
CA ASP A 94 1.66 2.15 -18.29
C ASP A 94 1.99 1.51 -19.65
N ALA A 95 1.34 1.95 -20.74
CA ALA A 95 1.57 1.43 -22.08
C ALA A 95 2.98 1.67 -22.64
N ILE A 96 3.68 2.71 -22.16
CA ILE A 96 5.04 3.07 -22.59
C ILE A 96 6.09 2.37 -21.70
N GLY A 97 5.72 1.99 -20.47
CA GLY A 97 6.53 1.14 -19.61
C GLY A 97 6.53 1.57 -18.14
N LYS A 98 7.58 1.19 -17.40
CA LYS A 98 7.67 1.40 -15.94
C LYS A 98 7.77 2.90 -15.60
N ILE A 99 6.84 3.39 -14.78
CA ILE A 99 6.77 4.78 -14.34
C ILE A 99 7.16 4.96 -12.87
N PHE A 100 7.03 3.91 -12.06
CA PHE A 100 7.41 3.94 -10.65
C PHE A 100 7.87 2.57 -10.15
N LYS A 101 8.75 2.57 -9.14
CA LYS A 101 9.12 1.38 -8.37
C LYS A 101 9.17 1.77 -6.90
N GLY A 102 8.53 0.98 -6.05
CA GLY A 102 8.47 1.23 -4.61
C GLY A 102 8.56 -0.04 -3.80
N MET A 103 8.59 0.18 -2.49
CA MET A 103 8.53 -0.86 -1.46
C MET A 103 7.33 -0.59 -0.57
N MET A 104 6.67 -1.66 -0.17
CA MET A 104 5.58 -1.66 0.79
C MET A 104 5.83 -2.74 1.86
N PHE A 105 5.35 -2.49 3.06
CA PHE A 105 5.41 -3.40 4.19
C PHE A 105 3.99 -3.61 4.73
N CYS A 106 3.60 -4.86 4.95
CA CYS A 106 2.29 -5.21 5.48
C CYS A 106 2.39 -5.50 6.98
N THR A 107 1.62 -4.79 7.80
CA THR A 107 1.52 -5.02 9.25
C THR A 107 0.23 -4.43 9.81
N ASP A 108 -0.40 -5.12 10.76
CA ASP A 108 -1.59 -4.61 11.45
C ASP A 108 -1.23 -3.85 12.74
N GLN A 109 0.07 -3.68 13.01
CA GLN A 109 0.53 -2.82 14.09
C GLN A 109 0.22 -1.36 13.79
N THR A 110 -0.28 -0.63 14.80
CA THR A 110 -0.39 0.83 14.71
C THR A 110 1.00 1.45 14.69
N ILE A 111 1.42 1.90 13.50
CA ILE A 111 2.69 2.58 13.26
C ILE A 111 2.39 4.04 12.94
N ASP A 112 3.07 4.94 13.64
CA ASP A 112 3.03 6.37 13.37
C ASP A 112 4.42 6.95 13.65
N GLN A 113 5.17 7.16 12.57
CA GLN A 113 6.54 7.67 12.66
C GLN A 113 6.57 9.15 13.09
N SER A 114 5.47 9.89 12.97
CA SER A 114 5.39 11.28 13.45
C SER A 114 5.36 11.36 14.98
N THR A 115 4.84 10.32 15.63
CA THR A 115 4.78 10.17 17.09
C THR A 115 5.80 9.18 17.64
N ASN A 116 6.79 8.78 16.84
CA ASN A 116 7.81 7.77 17.19
C ASN A 116 7.25 6.38 17.53
N SER A 117 6.07 6.02 17.01
CA SER A 117 5.54 4.66 17.08
C SER A 117 6.07 3.84 15.89
N TYR A 118 7.13 3.07 16.13
CA TYR A 118 7.75 2.19 15.13
C TYR A 118 7.22 0.75 15.22
N TYR A 119 7.38 0.01 14.13
CA TYR A 119 7.13 -1.43 14.11
C TYR A 119 7.98 -2.16 15.17
N GLN A 120 7.36 -3.10 15.89
CA GLN A 120 8.03 -3.92 16.89
C GLN A 120 7.97 -5.39 16.48
N ILE A 121 9.14 -6.00 16.31
CA ILE A 121 9.25 -7.44 16.08
C ILE A 121 8.74 -8.16 17.33
N ASN A 122 7.91 -9.18 17.14
CA ASN A 122 7.32 -10.00 18.21
C ASN A 122 6.47 -9.22 19.22
N LYS A 123 5.85 -8.11 18.79
CA LYS A 123 4.93 -7.34 19.63
C LYS A 123 3.86 -8.25 20.25
N ASN A 124 3.68 -8.16 21.56
CA ASN A 124 2.72 -8.96 22.34
C ASN A 124 2.94 -10.49 22.31
N GLN A 125 4.06 -11.00 21.81
CA GLN A 125 4.31 -12.45 21.78
C GLN A 125 4.92 -13.00 23.07
N TYR A 126 5.61 -12.17 23.86
CA TYR A 126 6.25 -12.59 25.11
C TYR A 126 5.40 -12.20 26.31
N VAL A 127 5.05 -13.18 27.15
CA VAL A 127 4.46 -12.95 28.47
C VAL A 127 5.58 -12.99 29.49
N THR A 128 5.83 -11.87 30.17
CA THR A 128 6.81 -11.82 31.26
C THR A 128 6.31 -12.64 32.44
N HIS A 129 7.09 -13.63 32.87
CA HIS A 129 6.83 -14.37 34.09
C HIS A 129 7.70 -13.79 35.22
N SER A 130 7.08 -13.32 36.30
CA SER A 130 7.77 -12.98 37.54
C SER A 130 7.66 -14.16 38.50
N ALA A 131 8.80 -14.71 38.93
CA ALA A 131 8.86 -15.65 40.04
C ALA A 131 9.36 -14.91 41.28
N ASP A 132 8.79 -15.23 42.45
CA ASP A 132 9.35 -14.82 43.73
C ASP A 132 10.73 -15.47 43.92
N ASN A 133 11.56 -14.90 44.80
CA ASN A 133 12.95 -15.31 45.07
C ASN A 133 13.09 -16.71 45.74
N GLU A 134 12.30 -17.69 45.30
CA GLU A 134 12.20 -19.02 45.90
C GLU A 134 12.73 -20.13 44.97
N PHE A 135 13.23 -19.79 43.77
CA PHE A 135 13.81 -20.75 42.83
C PHE A 135 15.27 -20.42 42.46
N ILE A 136 16.13 -21.45 42.53
CA ILE A 136 17.43 -21.50 41.85
C ILE A 136 17.23 -22.22 40.52
N VAL A 137 17.60 -21.60 39.40
CA VAL A 137 17.67 -22.27 38.09
C VAL A 137 18.98 -23.07 38.05
N LEU A 138 18.89 -24.40 37.98
CA LEU A 138 20.05 -25.31 37.84
C LEU A 138 20.45 -25.50 36.38
#